data_AF-J8ZQL4-F1
#
_entry.id   AF-J8ZQL4-F1
#
_cell.length_a   1.000
_cell.length_b   1.000
_cell.length_c   1.000
_cell.angle_alpha   90.00
_cell.angle_beta   90.00
_cell.angle_gamma   90.00
#
_symmetry.space_group_name_H-M   'P 1'
#
loop_
_entity.id
_entity.type
_entity.pdbx_description
1 polymer ?
#
loop_
_entity_poly.entity_id
_entity_poly.type
_entity_poly.pdbx_seq_one_letter_code
_entity_poly.pdbx_strand_id
1 'polypeptide(L)'
;MYRLAFYFLVISGAELKNSQSRLEQITRDIIQFENSIYVNSRNIDALNDSYCDIYIHESIKAEINQEINDLLDKKNYLNCLSAEDCFIKYKKDKSILKTEIDFKIKQKTDQFYAQIKKFDQSCENRDAYERINLSLCEKINALKNERLTLQLFLRKNK
;
A
#
# COMPACT_ATOMS: atom_id res chain seq x y z
N MET A 1 37.56 -46.92 27.41
CA MET A 1 36.83 -46.81 26.12
C MET A 1 35.37 -46.38 26.26
N TYR A 2 34.66 -46.68 27.36
CA TYR A 2 33.23 -46.34 27.52
C TYR A 2 32.88 -44.84 27.61
N ARG A 3 33.79 -43.97 28.09
CA ARG A 3 33.52 -42.52 28.20
C ARG A 3 33.35 -41.83 26.85
N LEU A 4 34.18 -42.15 25.85
CA LEU A 4 34.10 -41.55 24.51
C LEU A 4 32.80 -41.94 23.79
N ALA A 5 32.39 -43.21 23.90
CA ALA A 5 31.12 -43.69 23.37
C ALA A 5 29.92 -43.00 24.03
N PHE A 6 29.98 -42.77 25.35
CA PHE A 6 28.92 -42.05 26.07
C PHE A 6 28.84 -40.57 25.69
N TYR A 7 29.97 -39.87 25.56
CA TYR A 7 29.99 -38.48 25.06
C TYR A 7 29.44 -38.39 23.64
N PHE A 8 29.79 -39.33 22.76
CA PHE A 8 29.25 -39.38 21.41
C PHE A 8 27.73 -39.57 21.40
N LEU A 9 27.21 -40.49 22.23
CA LEU A 9 25.76 -40.73 22.37
C LEU A 9 25.01 -39.52 22.94
N VAL A 10 25.60 -38.80 23.89
CA VAL A 10 25.00 -37.58 24.46
C VAL A 10 24.96 -36.45 23.43
N ILE A 11 26.04 -36.27 22.66
CA ILE A 11 26.11 -35.26 21.59
C ILE A 11 25.10 -35.59 20.48
N SER A 12 25.04 -36.85 20.03
CA SER A 12 24.08 -37.27 19.00
C SER A 12 22.63 -37.18 19.47
N GLY A 13 22.35 -37.50 20.74
CA GLY A 13 21.02 -37.34 21.33
C GLY A 13 20.58 -35.89 21.47
N ALA A 14 21.52 -34.99 21.81
CA ALA A 14 21.26 -33.55 21.87
C ALA A 14 21.00 -32.94 20.48
N GLU A 15 21.77 -33.36 19.46
CA GLU A 15 21.56 -32.94 18.06
C GLU A 15 20.21 -33.41 17.50
N LEU A 16 19.78 -34.63 17.81
CA LEU A 16 18.46 -35.15 17.45
C LEU A 16 17.33 -34.33 18.08
N LYS A 17 17.41 -34.06 19.39
CA LYS A 17 16.41 -33.25 20.11
C LYS A 17 16.35 -31.81 19.60
N ASN A 18 17.51 -31.23 19.29
CA ASN A 18 17.61 -29.87 18.73
C ASN A 18 16.97 -29.82 17.32
N SER A 19 17.26 -30.82 16.49
CA SER A 19 16.66 -30.94 15.14
C SER A 19 15.14 -31.06 15.19
N GLN A 20 14.59 -31.81 16.15
CA GLN A 20 13.14 -31.95 16.31
C GLN A 20 12.47 -30.67 16.81
N SER A 21 13.08 -29.97 17.77
CA SER A 21 12.62 -28.65 18.22
C SER A 21 12.66 -27.62 17.08
N ARG A 22 13.71 -27.64 16.25
CA ARG A 22 13.82 -26.79 15.07
C ARG A 22 12.73 -27.07 14.05
N LEU A 23 12.36 -28.32 13.80
CA LEU A 23 11.26 -28.68 12.90
C LEU A 23 9.90 -28.12 13.37
N GLU A 24 9.63 -28.15 14.67
CA GLU A 24 8.42 -27.53 15.25
C GLU A 24 8.44 -26.01 15.08
N GLN A 25 9.59 -25.37 15.32
CA GLN A 25 9.74 -23.94 15.11
C GLN A 25 9.52 -23.56 13.65
N ILE A 26 10.16 -24.25 12.71
CA ILE A 26 9.98 -24.02 11.27
C ILE A 26 8.50 -24.10 10.87
N THR A 27 7.76 -25.06 11.44
CA THR A 27 6.33 -25.21 11.17
C THR A 27 5.53 -24.01 11.66
N ARG A 28 5.80 -23.54 12.89
CA ARG A 28 5.17 -22.33 13.44
C ARG A 28 5.51 -21.08 12.62
N ASP A 29 6.77 -20.91 12.24
CA ASP A 29 7.25 -19.76 11.46
C ASP A 29 6.57 -19.71 10.08
N ILE A 30 6.43 -20.85 9.39
CA ILE A 30 5.71 -20.94 8.12
C ILE A 30 4.25 -20.49 8.28
N ILE A 31 3.53 -21.01 9.28
CA ILE A 31 2.12 -20.66 9.54
C ILE A 31 1.99 -19.15 9.80
N GLN A 32 2.90 -18.58 10.58
CA GLN A 32 2.91 -17.14 10.87
C GLN A 32 3.13 -16.31 9.60
N PHE A 33 4.08 -16.70 8.74
CA PHE A 33 4.34 -16.00 7.49
C PHE A 33 3.19 -16.13 6.49
N GLU A 34 2.56 -17.30 6.38
CA GLU A 34 1.36 -17.51 5.55
C GLU A 34 0.19 -16.63 6.01
N ASN A 35 -0.04 -16.53 7.33
CA ASN A 35 -1.04 -15.59 7.88
C ASN A 35 -0.71 -14.13 7.58
N SER A 36 0.57 -13.75 7.65
CA SER A 36 1.01 -12.39 7.34
C SER A 36 0.78 -12.05 5.87
N ILE A 37 1.07 -12.99 4.96
CA ILE A 37 0.78 -12.85 3.53
C ILE A 37 -0.73 -12.66 3.31
N TYR A 38 -1.55 -13.49 3.96
CA TYR A 38 -3.01 -13.39 3.85
C TYR A 38 -3.53 -12.00 4.28
N VAL A 39 -3.06 -11.47 5.41
CA VAL A 39 -3.44 -10.13 5.89
C VAL A 39 -3.01 -9.05 4.90
N ASN A 40 -1.77 -9.11 4.42
CA ASN A 40 -1.25 -8.15 3.44
C ASN A 40 -2.03 -8.20 2.12
N SER A 41 -2.39 -9.38 1.63
CA SER A 41 -3.20 -9.52 0.42
C SER A 41 -4.57 -8.86 0.58
N ARG A 42 -5.23 -9.03 1.74
CA ARG A 42 -6.49 -8.32 2.01
C ARG A 42 -6.32 -6.80 2.05
N ASN A 43 -5.19 -6.31 2.55
CA ASN A 43 -4.90 -4.87 2.53
C ASN A 43 -4.69 -4.38 1.09
N ILE A 44 -4.01 -5.16 0.24
CA ILE A 44 -3.85 -4.86 -1.19
C ILE A 44 -5.22 -4.78 -1.87
N ASP A 45 -6.09 -5.76 -1.65
CA ASP A 45 -7.44 -5.79 -2.23
C ASP A 45 -8.24 -4.54 -1.80
N ALA A 46 -8.22 -4.21 -0.51
CA ALA A 46 -8.89 -3.02 0.01
C ALA A 46 -8.34 -1.71 -0.60
N LEU A 47 -7.03 -1.62 -0.86
CA LEU A 47 -6.43 -0.46 -1.52
C LEU A 47 -6.85 -0.38 -3.00
N ASN A 48 -6.90 -1.51 -3.70
CA ASN A 48 -7.34 -1.60 -5.09
C ASN A 48 -8.80 -1.18 -5.27
N ASP A 49 -9.68 -1.57 -4.36
CA ASP A 49 -11.12 -1.27 -4.43
C ASP A 49 -11.47 0.19 -4.08
N SER A 50 -10.54 0.97 -3.52
CA SER A 50 -10.82 2.30 -2.98
C SER A 50 -9.96 3.41 -3.57
N TYR A 51 -8.66 3.38 -3.29
CA TYR A 51 -7.78 4.53 -3.49
C TYR A 51 -6.75 4.33 -4.61
N CYS A 52 -6.56 3.10 -5.09
CA CYS A 52 -5.69 2.77 -6.23
C CYS A 52 -6.46 2.59 -7.55
N ASP A 53 -7.79 2.78 -7.56
CA ASP A 53 -8.57 2.68 -8.80
C ASP A 53 -8.27 3.87 -9.72
N ILE A 54 -7.58 3.57 -10.81
CA ILE A 54 -7.16 4.55 -11.81
C ILE A 54 -8.36 5.21 -12.52
N TYR A 55 -9.47 4.49 -12.68
CA TYR A 55 -10.67 5.04 -13.32
C TYR A 55 -11.37 6.03 -12.41
N ILE A 56 -11.48 5.72 -11.11
CA ILE A 56 -12.01 6.66 -10.13
C ILE A 56 -11.11 7.91 -10.05
N HIS A 57 -9.79 7.72 -10.01
CA HIS A 57 -8.84 8.83 -9.99
C HIS A 57 -8.98 9.76 -11.21
N GLU A 58 -8.99 9.19 -12.42
CA GLU A 58 -9.13 9.98 -13.65
C GLU A 58 -10.52 10.61 -13.78
N SER A 59 -11.57 9.96 -13.30
CA SER A 59 -12.92 10.53 -13.25
C SER A 59 -12.99 11.78 -12.37
N ILE A 60 -12.48 11.71 -11.13
CA ILE A 60 -12.43 12.85 -10.20
C ILE A 60 -11.57 13.98 -10.77
N LYS A 61 -10.44 13.64 -11.39
CA LYS A 61 -9.56 14.60 -12.06
C LYS A 61 -10.27 15.33 -13.20
N ALA A 62 -11.00 14.60 -14.04
CA ALA A 62 -11.76 15.19 -15.13
C ALA A 62 -12.86 16.13 -14.60
N GLU A 63 -13.59 15.72 -13.57
CA GLU A 63 -14.62 16.54 -12.92
C GLU A 63 -14.04 17.85 -12.37
N ILE A 64 -12.96 17.79 -11.59
CA ILE A 64 -12.33 18.99 -11.02
C ILE A 64 -11.80 19.91 -12.12
N ASN A 65 -11.17 19.35 -13.16
CA ASN A 65 -10.67 20.14 -14.29
C ASN A 65 -11.81 20.85 -15.03
N GLN A 66 -12.95 20.17 -15.22
CA GLN A 66 -14.13 20.77 -15.82
C GLN A 66 -14.66 21.94 -14.98
N GLU A 67 -14.79 21.76 -13.66
CA GLU A 67 -15.24 22.84 -12.77
C GLU A 67 -14.28 24.04 -12.78
N ILE A 68 -12.96 23.80 -12.85
CA ILE A 68 -11.97 24.87 -12.98
C ILE A 68 -12.16 25.62 -14.31
N ASN A 69 -12.37 24.90 -15.41
CA ASN A 69 -12.61 25.51 -16.71
C ASN A 69 -13.90 26.34 -16.72
N ASP A 70 -15.00 25.84 -16.14
CA ASP A 70 -16.25 26.59 -16.01
C ASP A 70 -16.06 27.89 -15.21
N LEU A 71 -15.23 27.85 -14.16
CA LEU A 71 -14.86 29.02 -13.37
C LEU A 71 -14.00 30.01 -14.18
N LEU A 72 -13.05 29.52 -14.98
CA LEU A 72 -12.23 30.35 -15.87
C LEU A 72 -13.08 31.01 -16.95
N ASP A 73 -14.01 30.28 -17.56
CA ASP A 73 -14.95 30.82 -18.55
C ASP A 73 -15.85 31.88 -17.94
N LYS A 74 -16.35 31.65 -16.72
CA LYS A 74 -17.08 32.67 -15.96
C LYS A 74 -16.23 33.91 -15.70
N LYS A 75 -14.94 33.74 -15.36
CA LYS A 75 -14.01 34.87 -15.17
C LYS A 75 -13.81 35.65 -16.47
N ASN A 76 -13.68 34.95 -17.59
CA ASN A 76 -13.55 35.54 -18.92
C ASN A 76 -14.81 36.31 -19.32
N TYR A 77 -15.99 35.75 -19.06
CA TYR A 77 -17.25 36.46 -19.27
C TYR A 77 -17.32 37.76 -18.44
N LEU A 78 -16.93 37.71 -17.15
CA LEU A 78 -16.85 38.92 -16.33
C LEU A 78 -15.86 39.94 -16.90
N ASN A 79 -14.76 39.52 -17.52
CA ASN A 79 -13.81 40.43 -18.18
C ASN A 79 -14.47 41.24 -19.29
N CYS A 80 -15.40 40.64 -20.03
CA CYS A 80 -16.12 41.28 -21.13
C CYS A 80 -17.22 42.26 -20.68
N LEU A 81 -17.73 42.15 -19.44
CA LEU A 81 -18.75 43.06 -18.93
C LEU A 81 -18.17 44.43 -18.54
N SER A 82 -18.93 45.51 -18.74
CA SER A 82 -18.61 46.78 -18.09
C SER A 82 -18.78 46.67 -16.57
N ALA A 83 -18.20 47.60 -15.81
CA ALA A 83 -18.38 47.62 -14.36
C ALA A 83 -19.86 47.81 -13.97
N GLU A 84 -20.58 48.63 -14.74
CA GLU A 84 -21.98 48.97 -14.53
C GLU A 84 -22.90 47.78 -14.83
N ASP A 85 -22.71 47.10 -15.97
CA ASP A 85 -23.46 45.87 -16.31
C ASP A 85 -23.24 44.77 -15.27
N CYS A 86 -22.00 44.64 -14.80
CA CYS A 86 -21.62 43.68 -13.78
C CYS A 86 -22.35 43.97 -12.45
N PHE A 87 -22.38 45.23 -12.03
CA PHE A 87 -23.08 45.64 -10.82
C PHE A 87 -24.60 45.47 -10.95
N ILE A 88 -25.18 45.81 -12.10
CA ILE A 88 -26.61 45.64 -12.37
C ILE A 88 -27.02 44.17 -12.24
N LYS A 89 -26.25 43.25 -12.87
CA LYS A 89 -26.55 41.82 -12.95
C LYS A 89 -26.27 41.05 -11.66
N TYR A 90 -25.12 41.32 -11.03
CA TYR A 90 -24.63 40.51 -9.90
C TYR A 90 -24.69 41.23 -8.55
N LYS A 91 -25.04 42.53 -8.54
CA LYS A 91 -25.08 43.39 -7.33
C LYS A 91 -23.76 43.41 -6.56
N LYS A 92 -22.64 43.19 -7.27
CA LYS A 92 -21.29 43.14 -6.72
C LYS A 92 -20.30 43.79 -7.68
N ASP A 93 -19.22 44.33 -7.12
CA ASP A 93 -18.10 44.83 -7.91
C ASP A 93 -17.43 43.71 -8.71
N LYS A 94 -17.04 44.07 -9.93
CA LYS A 94 -16.34 43.18 -10.86
C LYS A 94 -15.04 42.62 -10.27
N SER A 95 -14.31 43.41 -9.49
CA SER A 95 -13.10 42.97 -8.79
C SER A 95 -13.38 41.92 -7.72
N ILE A 96 -14.42 42.13 -6.91
CA ILE A 96 -14.84 41.19 -5.85
C ILE A 96 -15.22 39.84 -6.47
N LEU A 97 -16.03 39.85 -7.53
CA LEU A 97 -16.44 38.62 -8.21
C LEU A 97 -15.26 37.83 -8.80
N LYS A 98 -14.26 38.53 -9.35
CA LYS A 98 -13.03 37.89 -9.83
C LYS A 98 -12.24 37.24 -8.70
N THR A 99 -12.08 37.93 -7.58
CA THR A 99 -11.40 37.40 -6.40
C THR A 99 -12.13 36.18 -5.84
N GLU A 100 -13.47 36.20 -5.80
CA GLU A 100 -14.27 35.04 -5.39
C GLU A 100 -14.07 33.83 -6.32
N ILE A 101 -13.98 34.06 -7.64
CA ILE A 101 -13.68 33.00 -8.61
C ILE A 101 -12.26 32.47 -8.42
N ASP A 102 -11.27 33.34 -8.26
CA ASP A 102 -9.87 32.93 -8.05
C ASP A 102 -9.70 32.12 -6.77
N PHE A 103 -10.40 32.50 -5.71
CA PHE A 103 -10.44 31.73 -4.48
C PHE A 103 -11.04 30.32 -4.70
N LYS A 104 -12.13 30.21 -5.46
CA LYS A 104 -12.75 28.91 -5.79
C LYS A 104 -11.84 28.04 -6.66
N ILE A 105 -11.18 28.62 -7.66
CA ILE A 105 -10.20 27.91 -8.49
C ILE A 105 -9.07 27.36 -7.61
N LYS A 106 -8.55 28.18 -6.68
CA LYS A 106 -7.52 27.74 -5.74
C LYS A 106 -8.02 26.57 -4.87
N GLN A 107 -9.22 26.67 -4.30
CA GLN A 107 -9.79 25.57 -3.51
C GLN A 107 -9.93 24.28 -4.29
N LYS A 108 -10.40 24.34 -5.55
CA LYS A 108 -10.50 23.17 -6.43
C LYS A 108 -9.14 22.58 -6.78
N THR A 109 -8.16 23.44 -7.01
CA THR A 109 -6.77 23.03 -7.26
C THR A 109 -6.16 22.34 -6.03
N ASP A 110 -6.39 22.87 -4.83
CA ASP A 110 -5.92 22.26 -3.58
C ASP A 110 -6.60 20.90 -3.33
N GLN A 111 -7.90 20.79 -3.63
CA GLN A 111 -8.63 19.51 -3.60
C GLN A 111 -8.01 18.48 -4.55
N PHE A 112 -7.67 18.90 -5.77
CA PHE A 112 -7.03 18.03 -6.76
C PHE A 112 -5.68 17.49 -6.27
N TYR A 113 -4.80 18.36 -5.76
CA TYR A 113 -3.51 17.93 -5.21
C TYR A 113 -3.66 16.98 -4.01
N ALA A 114 -4.66 17.21 -3.15
CA ALA A 114 -4.94 16.31 -2.05
C ALA A 114 -5.38 14.92 -2.54
N GLN A 115 -6.14 14.83 -3.64
CA GLN A 115 -6.53 13.55 -4.25
C GLN A 115 -5.34 12.83 -4.87
N ILE A 116 -4.49 13.52 -5.63
CA ILE A 116 -3.25 12.95 -6.18
C ILE A 116 -2.41 12.35 -5.06
N LYS A 117 -2.13 13.13 -4.00
CA LYS A 117 -1.31 12.67 -2.89
C LYS A 117 -1.85 11.40 -2.23
N LYS A 118 -3.18 11.30 -2.06
CA LYS A 118 -3.83 10.11 -1.49
C LYS A 118 -3.71 8.89 -2.41
N PHE A 119 -3.90 9.11 -3.72
CA PHE A 119 -3.76 8.06 -4.73
C PHE A 119 -2.33 7.51 -4.73
N ASP A 120 -1.34 8.39 -4.87
CA ASP A 120 0.08 8.03 -4.89
C ASP A 120 0.48 7.27 -3.63
N GLN A 121 0.10 7.78 -2.45
CA GLN A 121 0.39 7.12 -1.17
C GLN A 121 -0.26 5.74 -1.08
N SER A 122 -1.44 5.55 -1.66
CA SER A 122 -2.13 4.26 -1.68
C SER A 122 -1.42 3.26 -2.61
N CYS A 123 -0.95 3.72 -3.78
CA CYS A 123 -0.14 2.90 -4.68
C CYS A 123 1.18 2.49 -4.03
N GLU A 124 1.89 3.42 -3.38
CA GLU A 124 3.13 3.13 -2.65
C GLU A 124 2.92 2.09 -1.55
N ASN A 125 1.82 2.19 -0.79
CA ASN A 125 1.47 1.22 0.25
C ASN A 125 1.17 -0.16 -0.34
N ARG A 126 0.43 -0.23 -1.45
CA ARG A 126 0.16 -1.49 -2.14
C ARG A 126 1.45 -2.17 -2.55
N ASP A 127 2.33 -1.44 -3.24
CA ASP A 127 3.61 -1.95 -3.71
C ASP A 127 4.50 -2.39 -2.54
N ALA A 128 4.42 -1.71 -1.38
CA ALA A 128 5.12 -2.12 -0.17
C ALA A 128 4.63 -3.46 0.37
N TYR A 129 3.31 -3.68 0.43
CA TYR A 129 2.73 -4.97 0.83
C TYR A 129 3.12 -6.10 -0.13
N GLU A 130 3.12 -5.84 -1.44
CA GLU A 130 3.55 -6.81 -2.46
C GLU A 130 5.02 -7.24 -2.25
N ARG A 131 5.92 -6.27 -2.02
CA ARG A 131 7.33 -6.55 -1.70
C ARG A 131 7.49 -7.36 -0.42
N ILE A 132 6.72 -7.04 0.63
CA ILE A 132 6.74 -7.82 1.88
C ILE A 132 6.28 -9.25 1.61
N ASN A 133 5.19 -9.45 0.86
CA ASN A 133 4.68 -10.77 0.52
C ASN A 133 5.70 -11.59 -0.27
N LEU A 134 6.38 -10.98 -1.24
CA LEU A 134 7.44 -11.65 -2.00
C LEU A 134 8.56 -12.14 -1.06
N SER A 135 9.05 -11.27 -0.16
CA SER A 135 10.08 -11.63 0.81
C SER A 135 9.64 -12.75 1.78
N LEU A 136 8.37 -12.73 2.20
CA LEU A 136 7.81 -13.79 3.06
C LEU A 136 7.74 -15.13 2.31
N CYS A 137 7.35 -15.14 1.03
CA CYS A 137 7.35 -16.33 0.19
C CYS A 137 8.76 -16.93 0.07
N GLU A 138 9.79 -16.11 -0.14
CA GLU A 138 11.19 -16.56 -0.18
C GLU A 138 11.62 -17.20 1.15
N LYS A 139 11.25 -16.59 2.29
CA LYS A 139 11.52 -17.15 3.62
C LYS A 139 10.81 -18.47 3.85
N ILE A 140 9.54 -18.59 3.45
CA ILE A 140 8.79 -19.85 3.52
C ILE A 140 9.48 -20.94 2.70
N ASN A 141 9.95 -20.62 1.49
CA ASN A 141 10.64 -21.57 0.63
C ASN A 141 11.98 -22.03 1.24
N ALA A 142 12.76 -21.09 1.80
CA ALA A 142 13.98 -21.43 2.53
C ALA A 142 13.71 -22.35 3.73
N LEU A 143 12.68 -22.04 4.53
CA LEU A 143 12.26 -22.86 5.66
C LEU A 143 11.75 -24.25 5.24
N LYS A 144 11.01 -24.35 4.12
CA LYS A 144 10.58 -25.64 3.56
C LYS A 144 11.78 -26.50 3.15
N ASN A 145 12.81 -25.91 2.56
CA ASN A 145 14.05 -26.59 2.21
C ASN A 145 14.84 -27.03 3.46
N GLU A 146 14.96 -26.17 4.46
CA GLU A 146 15.59 -26.50 5.74
C GLU A 146 14.87 -27.67 6.41
N ARG A 147 13.53 -27.63 6.44
CA ARG A 147 12.69 -28.70 6.99
C ARG A 147 12.94 -30.04 6.30
N LEU A 148 13.02 -30.05 4.97
CA LEU A 148 13.31 -31.24 4.18
C LEU A 148 14.68 -31.83 4.55
N THR A 149 15.71 -30.99 4.63
CA THR A 149 17.07 -31.38 5.01
C THR A 149 17.13 -32.00 6.39
N LEU A 150 16.49 -31.36 7.39
CA LEU A 150 16.42 -31.89 8.76
C LEU A 150 15.66 -33.22 8.82
N GLN A 151 14.54 -33.35 8.09
CA GLN A 151 13.78 -34.60 8.02
C GLN A 151 14.60 -35.74 7.40
N LEU A 152 15.39 -35.47 6.36
CA LEU A 152 16.30 -36.46 5.77
C LEU A 152 17.42 -36.86 6.74
N PHE A 153 17.99 -35.89 7.45
CA PHE A 153 18.99 -36.15 8.50
C PHE A 153 18.44 -37.04 9.61
N LEU A 154 17.25 -36.72 10.14
CA LEU A 154 16.60 -37.52 11.17
C LEU A 154 16.23 -38.93 10.69
N ARG A 155 15.86 -39.11 9.42
CA ARG A 155 15.58 -40.43 8.85
C ARG A 155 16.84 -41.29 8.70
N LYS A 156 17.98 -40.69 8.35
CA LYS A 156 19.26 -41.40 8.21
C LYS A 156 19.90 -41.78 9.53
N ASN A 157 19.59 -41.05 10.61
CA ASN A 157 20.15 -41.25 11.95
C ASN A 157 19.12 -41.83 12.94
N LYS A 158 18.05 -42.46 12.42
CA LYS A 158 17.11 -43.30 13.17
C LYS A 158 17.58 -44.74 13.13
#